data_AF-A0A9D1D5L3-F1
#
_entry.id   AF-A0A9D1D5L3-F1
#
_cell.length_a   1.000
_cell.length_b   1.000
_cell.length_c   1.000
_cell.angle_alpha   90.00
_cell.angle_beta   90.00
_cell.angle_gamma   90.00
#
_symmetry.space_group_name_H-M   'P 1'
#
loop_
_entity.id
_entity.type
_entity.pdbx_description
1 polymer ?
#
loop_
_entity_poly.entity_id
_entity_poly.type
_entity_poly.pdbx_seq_one_letter_code
_entity_poly.pdbx_strand_id
1 'polypeptide(L)'
;MKNRKLWRWAIAAGSLPLVIFAVDTREVRAETVHSEEVSQESVRQENISQEAASQEDASQEAVSQEDASQEAAFRGDVFPGGGYQKEVFREAAFQRELLPAEASYTVSDREDCRRLLMEVVSSAAGSGRHEIYVTGEDYEPETLVIAQMFPEVCRISNTVLSRSRENGTEYVTCRIGFEKAGDAFPCRHVWQEEILETAGCLSYGRTLLTCRYCSETEEASLAPSGHRDENKDSLCDQCQKRFLEQKKGDRLEFGYEEKTGDRVFSFICLEEDFHGGMLYGCENSSSLEEILEETKEIDGSEEDRIRWWLQNDFLNGLSVRSACLEILLLDEKGKPVGAGSWIPGQAIWPGIILTLPETREQAEERFWRAGDLQIRNLGETSYRFRCVDDDYADSNSNYQRFALFLCETVIRSDVDSTDSKREIISFGDDNNYKYSAVRAWLSDHAGEGAQAPPFVHTGVNSAFSGQTAAGTWQESRGEGLMSYQIPMQSLTDRLFLLSVEEVLAYEEAWAAEGIGSSYSRGYWLRTPAAALNTEGTFMDGELVYVVDLEQGCLRPMDVSRTEFGIRPAFCLPQG
;
A
#
# COMPACT_ATOMS: atom_id res chain seq x y z
N MET A 1 37.17 -19.88 41.05
CA MET A 1 37.83 -20.70 42.10
C MET A 1 37.25 -20.32 43.47
N LYS A 2 36.69 -21.30 44.20
CA LYS A 2 36.28 -21.28 45.64
C LYS A 2 35.20 -20.24 46.01
N ASN A 3 34.13 -20.48 46.76
CA ASN A 3 33.57 -21.60 47.55
C ASN A 3 32.07 -21.25 47.74
N ARG A 4 31.10 -22.11 47.39
CA ARG A 4 30.48 -23.14 48.24
C ARG A 4 30.07 -22.70 49.67
N LYS A 5 28.75 -22.56 49.90
CA LYS A 5 27.86 -23.33 50.81
C LYS A 5 26.60 -22.49 51.15
N LEU A 6 25.34 -22.85 50.89
CA LEU A 6 24.51 -24.04 51.15
C LEU A 6 23.60 -23.91 52.41
N TRP A 7 22.30 -24.15 52.19
CA TRP A 7 21.15 -24.46 53.09
C TRP A 7 20.43 -23.32 53.81
N ARG A 8 19.10 -23.34 54.10
CA ARG A 8 17.81 -23.88 53.57
C ARG A 8 16.77 -23.57 54.70
N TRP A 9 15.46 -23.63 54.40
CA TRP A 9 14.26 -23.54 55.31
C TRP A 9 13.78 -22.10 55.66
N ALA A 10 12.50 -21.73 55.71
CA ALA A 10 11.21 -22.37 55.42
C ALA A 10 10.07 -21.33 55.35
N ILE A 11 9.10 -21.59 54.47
CA ILE A 11 7.61 -21.51 54.58
C ILE A 11 6.94 -20.43 55.48
N ALA A 12 6.06 -19.64 54.83
CA ALA A 12 4.65 -19.31 55.17
C ALA A 12 4.24 -17.82 55.19
N ALA A 13 3.33 -17.52 54.25
CA ALA A 13 2.05 -16.80 54.40
C ALA A 13 1.99 -15.37 55.00
N GLY A 14 1.33 -14.46 54.27
CA GLY A 14 0.64 -13.31 54.88
C GLY A 14 0.61 -12.03 54.04
N SER A 15 -0.41 -11.90 53.20
CA SER A 15 -1.15 -10.68 52.80
C SER A 15 -0.64 -9.29 53.26
N LEU A 16 -0.39 -8.42 52.26
CA LEU A 16 -0.75 -6.97 52.06
C LEU A 16 -0.93 -6.05 53.31
N PRO A 17 -0.51 -4.76 53.27
CA PRO A 17 -1.08 -3.80 52.31
C PRO A 17 -0.19 -2.61 51.85
N LEU A 18 -0.75 -1.86 50.90
CA LEU A 18 -0.52 -0.46 50.50
C LEU A 18 0.70 0.29 51.10
N VAL A 19 1.57 0.80 50.22
CA VAL A 19 2.45 1.93 50.54
C VAL A 19 2.21 3.05 49.52
N ILE A 20 1.76 4.16 50.07
CA ILE A 20 1.65 5.50 49.49
C ILE A 20 3.07 6.00 49.20
N PHE A 21 3.37 6.41 47.96
CA PHE A 21 4.61 7.13 47.69
C PHE A 21 4.47 8.59 48.13
N ALA A 22 5.27 8.94 49.14
CA ALA A 22 5.49 10.29 49.60
C ALA A 22 6.46 11.02 48.65
N VAL A 23 6.10 12.27 48.35
CA VAL A 23 6.95 13.28 47.71
C VAL A 23 8.04 13.70 48.70
N ASP A 24 9.31 13.68 48.29
CA ASP A 24 10.41 14.32 49.03
C ASP A 24 10.99 15.45 48.19
N THR A 25 10.73 16.68 48.65
CA THR A 25 11.29 17.94 48.17
C THR A 25 12.53 18.29 48.98
N ARG A 26 13.68 18.48 48.32
CA ARG A 26 14.84 19.17 48.90
C ARG A 26 15.54 20.09 47.88
N GLU A 27 15.14 21.37 47.91
CA GLU A 27 15.96 22.57 48.15
C GLU A 27 17.45 22.33 48.53
N VAL A 28 18.51 23.08 48.16
CA VAL A 28 18.78 24.42 47.61
C VAL A 28 20.23 24.41 47.06
N ARG A 29 20.57 25.20 46.02
CA ARG A 29 21.57 26.30 46.11
C ARG A 29 21.85 26.98 44.77
N ALA A 30 21.61 28.28 44.76
CA ALA A 30 22.03 29.23 43.75
C ALA A 30 23.49 29.64 43.98
N GLU A 31 24.27 29.70 42.91
CA GLU A 31 25.48 30.51 42.81
C GLU A 31 25.38 31.40 41.57
N THR A 32 25.84 32.63 41.76
CA THR A 32 25.70 33.80 40.91
C THR A 32 27.01 34.07 40.16
N VAL A 33 26.86 34.54 38.90
CA VAL A 33 27.65 35.59 38.22
C VAL A 33 29.01 35.19 37.62
N HIS A 34 29.15 35.28 36.29
CA HIS A 34 29.86 36.40 35.63
C HIS A 34 29.71 36.40 34.10
N SER A 35 29.45 37.59 33.58
CA SER A 35 29.57 38.04 32.19
C SER A 35 31.04 38.32 31.84
N GLU A 36 31.51 37.86 30.68
CA GLU A 36 32.69 38.41 30.01
C GLU A 36 32.38 38.66 28.52
N GLU A 37 32.61 39.91 28.11
CA GLU A 37 32.66 40.39 26.72
C GLU A 37 34.07 40.18 26.12
N VAL A 38 34.17 40.46 24.80
CA VAL A 38 35.38 40.80 24.00
C VAL A 38 36.05 39.57 23.35
N SER A 39 36.46 39.51 22.07
CA SER A 39 36.86 40.52 21.05
C SER A 39 36.74 39.97 19.61
N GLN A 40 36.54 40.89 18.66
CA GLN A 40 36.94 40.77 17.26
C GLN A 40 38.45 41.02 17.07
N GLU A 41 39.09 40.28 16.18
CA GLU A 41 40.27 40.62 15.33
C GLU A 41 40.68 39.34 14.56
N SER A 42 41.26 39.28 13.36
CA SER A 42 41.37 40.13 12.17
C SER A 42 42.27 39.36 11.17
N VAL A 43 41.96 39.48 9.86
CA VAL A 43 42.89 39.40 8.70
C VAL A 43 43.46 38.02 8.29
N ARG A 44 43.16 37.59 7.05
CA ARG A 44 44.12 37.58 5.93
C ARG A 44 43.43 37.41 4.57
N GLN A 45 43.67 38.40 3.71
CA GLN A 45 43.48 38.41 2.26
C GLN A 45 44.50 37.51 1.58
N GLU A 46 44.10 36.84 0.50
CA GLU A 46 44.94 36.71 -0.70
C GLU A 46 44.10 37.06 -1.94
N ASN A 47 44.62 38.03 -2.70
CA ASN A 47 44.19 38.42 -4.04
C ASN A 47 44.80 37.44 -5.07
N ILE A 48 44.21 37.36 -6.27
CA ILE A 48 44.85 37.40 -7.62
C ILE A 48 43.75 37.06 -8.66
N SER A 49 43.18 38.06 -9.33
CA SER A 49 43.31 38.41 -10.79
C SER A 49 42.48 37.50 -11.72
N GLN A 50 41.35 37.93 -12.28
CA GLN A 50 41.18 38.74 -13.52
C GLN A 50 41.94 38.26 -14.77
N GLU A 51 41.19 37.74 -15.74
CA GLU A 51 41.28 37.89 -17.22
C GLU A 51 39.93 37.32 -17.75
N ALA A 52 38.97 38.04 -18.35
CA ALA A 52 38.94 39.00 -19.46
C ALA A 52 39.33 38.40 -20.82
N ALA A 53 38.34 37.92 -21.59
CA ALA A 53 38.36 37.94 -23.06
C ALA A 53 36.92 37.93 -23.64
N SER A 54 36.57 39.10 -24.15
CA SER A 54 35.52 39.50 -25.11
C SER A 54 35.39 38.55 -26.31
N GLN A 55 34.15 38.23 -26.75
CA GLN A 55 33.36 38.86 -27.83
C GLN A 55 33.97 38.82 -29.24
N GLU A 56 33.05 38.58 -30.19
CA GLU A 56 33.04 38.85 -31.64
C GLU A 56 33.05 37.59 -32.52
N ASP A 57 32.39 37.52 -33.68
CA ASP A 57 31.18 38.12 -34.26
C ASP A 57 31.08 37.51 -35.69
N ALA A 58 29.89 37.55 -36.31
CA ALA A 58 29.66 37.43 -37.76
C ALA A 58 30.01 36.07 -38.44
N SER A 59 29.37 35.56 -39.49
CA SER A 59 28.39 36.02 -40.50
C SER A 59 28.00 34.76 -41.31
N GLN A 60 26.72 34.45 -41.51
CA GLN A 60 25.94 34.66 -42.75
C GLN A 60 26.47 34.05 -44.08
N GLU A 61 25.54 33.31 -44.70
CA GLU A 61 25.30 33.02 -46.14
C GLU A 61 26.17 32.01 -46.91
N ALA A 62 25.51 30.94 -47.39
CA ALA A 62 25.47 30.57 -48.81
C ALA A 62 24.31 29.60 -49.11
N VAL A 63 23.42 30.03 -50.02
CA VAL A 63 22.39 29.25 -50.71
C VAL A 63 22.94 28.81 -52.07
N SER A 64 22.64 27.57 -52.52
CA SER A 64 22.30 27.18 -53.92
C SER A 64 22.31 25.64 -54.04
N GLN A 65 21.18 24.99 -54.39
CA GLN A 65 20.86 24.36 -55.71
C GLN A 65 21.74 23.14 -56.05
N GLU A 66 21.32 21.98 -56.60
CA GLU A 66 20.24 21.60 -57.53
C GLU A 66 20.22 20.05 -57.65
N ASP A 67 19.06 19.49 -58.06
CA ASP A 67 18.81 18.28 -58.88
C ASP A 67 19.59 16.95 -58.73
N ALA A 68 18.85 15.83 -58.60
CA ALA A 68 18.61 14.88 -59.72
C ALA A 68 18.14 13.49 -59.26
N SER A 69 17.14 13.01 -59.98
CA SER A 69 16.50 11.68 -59.99
C SER A 69 17.46 10.51 -60.18
N GLN A 70 17.08 9.31 -59.68
CA GLN A 70 17.24 8.05 -60.44
C GLN A 70 16.44 6.87 -59.84
N GLU A 71 15.51 6.35 -60.65
CA GLU A 71 15.03 4.96 -60.60
C GLU A 71 16.08 4.00 -61.19
N ALA A 72 16.18 2.79 -60.63
CA ALA A 72 16.39 1.51 -61.34
C ALA A 72 16.40 0.39 -60.27
N ALA A 73 15.33 -0.41 -60.13
CA ALA A 73 15.05 -1.63 -60.91
C ALA A 73 16.13 -2.72 -60.78
N PHE A 74 15.81 -3.86 -60.15
CA PHE A 74 16.32 -5.17 -60.59
C PHE A 74 15.41 -6.32 -60.14
N ARG A 75 14.83 -6.99 -61.16
CA ARG A 75 14.49 -8.41 -61.38
C ARG A 75 14.12 -9.28 -60.15
N GLY A 76 13.01 -10.00 -60.07
CA GLY A 76 12.14 -10.55 -61.12
C GLY A 76 12.63 -11.91 -61.62
N ASP A 77 12.14 -12.99 -60.99
CA ASP A 77 12.04 -14.37 -61.50
C ASP A 77 10.97 -15.11 -60.65
N VAL A 78 10.13 -16.07 -61.06
CA VAL A 78 9.58 -16.62 -62.31
C VAL A 78 8.37 -17.49 -61.85
N PHE A 79 7.20 -17.36 -62.50
CA PHE A 79 5.98 -18.23 -62.40
C PHE A 79 6.24 -19.61 -63.08
N PRO A 80 5.46 -20.72 -62.92
CA PRO A 80 3.97 -20.85 -62.91
C PRO A 80 3.43 -21.90 -61.89
N GLY A 81 2.14 -22.08 -61.57
CA GLY A 81 0.89 -21.88 -62.30
C GLY A 81 0.22 -23.25 -62.47
N GLY A 82 -0.97 -23.46 -61.86
CA GLY A 82 -1.75 -24.68 -62.10
C GLY A 82 -2.92 -24.96 -61.15
N GLY A 83 -4.04 -24.23 -61.31
CA GLY A 83 -5.36 -24.87 -61.39
C GLY A 83 -6.39 -24.64 -60.28
N TYR A 84 -7.42 -23.83 -60.63
CA TYR A 84 -8.87 -23.95 -60.35
C TYR A 84 -9.33 -24.15 -58.88
N GLN A 85 -10.31 -23.44 -58.31
CA GLN A 85 -11.60 -22.99 -58.84
C GLN A 85 -12.35 -22.17 -57.74
N LYS A 86 -13.02 -21.07 -58.11
CA LYS A 86 -14.38 -20.60 -57.68
C LYS A 86 -14.52 -19.07 -57.62
N GLU A 87 -15.28 -18.55 -58.60
CA GLU A 87 -16.42 -17.61 -58.47
C GLU A 87 -16.41 -16.72 -57.21
N VAL A 88 -16.14 -15.41 -57.23
CA VAL A 88 -16.80 -14.29 -57.91
C VAL A 88 -18.33 -14.30 -57.80
N PHE A 89 -18.81 -13.71 -56.70
CA PHE A 89 -19.93 -12.76 -56.73
C PHE A 89 -19.51 -11.49 -55.96
N ARG A 90 -19.71 -10.34 -56.62
CA ARG A 90 -19.60 -8.97 -56.09
C ARG A 90 -20.75 -8.73 -55.10
N GLU A 91 -20.50 -7.99 -54.02
CA GLU A 91 -20.93 -6.58 -53.91
C GLU A 91 -20.44 -5.92 -52.60
N ALA A 92 -20.05 -4.65 -52.76
CA ALA A 92 -19.90 -3.57 -51.78
C ALA A 92 -19.82 -3.90 -50.27
N ALA A 93 -18.63 -3.69 -49.67
CA ALA A 93 -18.38 -3.08 -48.35
C ALA A 93 -16.99 -3.50 -47.83
N PHE A 94 -15.92 -2.79 -48.20
CA PHE A 94 -14.57 -2.99 -47.64
C PHE A 94 -13.81 -1.69 -47.93
N GLN A 95 -13.29 -0.90 -46.99
CA GLN A 95 -12.62 -1.25 -45.75
C GLN A 95 -12.98 -0.26 -44.63
N ARG A 96 -13.52 -0.77 -43.52
CA ARG A 96 -13.44 -0.16 -42.20
C ARG A 96 -12.31 -0.93 -41.50
N GLU A 97 -11.07 -0.57 -41.79
CA GLU A 97 -9.93 -1.09 -41.02
C GLU A 97 -10.11 -0.62 -39.58
N LEU A 98 -9.98 -1.57 -38.65
CA LEU A 98 -10.12 -1.38 -37.23
C LEU A 98 -9.10 -0.35 -36.74
N LEU A 99 -9.56 0.86 -36.43
CA LEU A 99 -8.84 1.80 -35.60
C LEU A 99 -8.87 1.30 -34.14
N PRO A 100 -7.78 1.38 -33.38
CA PRO A 100 -7.81 1.07 -31.94
C PRO A 100 -8.80 2.04 -31.26
N ALA A 101 -9.84 1.47 -30.62
CA ALA A 101 -10.95 2.23 -30.04
C ALA A 101 -10.55 3.20 -28.91
N GLU A 102 -9.37 2.99 -28.32
CA GLU A 102 -8.90 3.71 -27.13
C GLU A 102 -8.29 5.10 -27.43
N ALA A 103 -8.10 5.49 -28.69
CA ALA A 103 -7.46 6.77 -29.07
C ALA A 103 -8.18 7.51 -30.21
N SER A 104 -9.50 7.32 -30.36
CA SER A 104 -10.32 7.98 -31.37
C SER A 104 -11.28 9.00 -30.73
N TYR A 105 -11.23 10.25 -31.19
CA TYR A 105 -11.98 11.38 -30.64
C TYR A 105 -12.82 12.06 -31.72
N THR A 106 -13.97 12.61 -31.33
CA THR A 106 -14.81 13.45 -32.21
C THR A 106 -14.94 14.83 -31.60
N VAL A 107 -14.78 15.87 -32.41
CA VAL A 107 -14.73 17.26 -31.98
C VAL A 107 -15.64 18.12 -32.87
N SER A 108 -16.51 18.90 -32.24
CA SER A 108 -17.54 19.68 -32.94
C SER A 108 -17.03 21.04 -33.41
N ASP A 109 -15.98 21.59 -32.78
CA ASP A 109 -15.37 22.85 -33.20
C ASP A 109 -13.87 22.93 -32.86
N ARG A 110 -13.25 24.03 -33.29
CA ARG A 110 -11.81 24.29 -33.13
C ARG A 110 -11.40 24.45 -31.66
N GLU A 111 -12.27 24.96 -30.80
CA GLU A 111 -11.97 25.21 -29.39
C GLU A 111 -11.99 23.89 -28.61
N ASP A 112 -12.95 23.02 -28.91
CA ASP A 112 -13.01 21.65 -28.41
C ASP A 112 -11.81 20.82 -28.87
N CYS A 113 -11.40 20.97 -30.12
CA CYS A 113 -10.17 20.36 -30.63
C CYS A 113 -8.92 20.84 -29.89
N ARG A 114 -8.84 22.14 -29.61
CA ARG A 114 -7.72 22.73 -28.87
C ARG A 114 -7.66 22.18 -27.44
N ARG A 115 -8.79 22.11 -26.75
CA ARG A 115 -8.90 21.54 -25.39
C ARG A 115 -8.49 20.07 -25.36
N LEU A 116 -9.01 19.27 -26.31
CA LEU A 116 -8.62 17.87 -26.47
C LEU A 116 -7.11 17.70 -26.69
N LEU A 117 -6.54 18.46 -27.62
CA LEU A 117 -5.10 18.40 -27.89
C LEU A 117 -4.28 18.84 -26.68
N MET A 118 -4.74 19.82 -25.90
CA MET A 118 -4.10 20.22 -24.65
C MET A 118 -4.06 19.08 -23.64
N GLU A 119 -5.20 18.41 -23.43
CA GLU A 119 -5.34 17.30 -22.50
C GLU A 119 -4.49 16.09 -22.92
N VAL A 120 -4.59 15.70 -24.20
CA VAL A 120 -3.92 14.52 -24.75
C VAL A 120 -2.41 14.72 -24.84
N VAL A 121 -1.94 15.87 -25.30
CA VAL A 121 -0.50 16.15 -25.39
C VAL A 121 0.12 16.33 -24.01
N SER A 122 -0.59 16.95 -23.05
CA SER A 122 -0.12 17.08 -21.66
C SER A 122 -0.04 15.72 -20.95
N SER A 123 -1.02 14.85 -21.18
CA SER A 123 -1.09 13.52 -20.56
C SER A 123 -0.20 12.47 -21.22
N ALA A 124 0.22 12.66 -22.48
CA ALA A 124 1.11 11.74 -23.19
C ALA A 124 2.44 11.56 -22.44
N ALA A 125 2.73 10.34 -21.99
CA ALA A 125 3.96 10.01 -21.27
C ALA A 125 5.00 9.36 -22.20
N GLY A 126 6.29 9.58 -21.92
CA GLY A 126 7.43 8.99 -22.64
C GLY A 126 7.93 9.80 -23.84
N SER A 127 9.12 9.45 -24.32
CA SER A 127 9.79 10.06 -25.48
C SER A 127 9.46 9.38 -26.82
N GLY A 128 8.59 8.36 -26.80
CA GLY A 128 8.14 7.64 -27.98
C GLY A 128 7.17 8.45 -28.86
N ARG A 129 6.85 7.90 -30.03
CA ARG A 129 5.87 8.48 -30.95
C ARG A 129 4.46 8.16 -30.51
N HIS A 130 3.65 9.19 -30.29
CA HIS A 130 2.24 9.07 -29.95
C HIS A 130 1.39 9.30 -31.21
N GLU A 131 0.37 8.48 -31.41
CA GLU A 131 -0.59 8.61 -32.52
C GLU A 131 -2.03 8.58 -31.99
N ILE A 132 -2.83 9.57 -32.40
CA ILE A 132 -4.25 9.68 -32.06
C ILE A 132 -5.07 9.93 -33.32
N TYR A 133 -6.36 9.61 -33.24
CA TYR A 133 -7.31 9.79 -34.33
C TYR A 133 -8.37 10.82 -33.91
N VAL A 134 -8.51 11.90 -34.67
CA VAL A 134 -9.44 13.00 -34.36
C VAL A 134 -10.34 13.24 -35.55
N THR A 135 -11.66 13.24 -35.31
CA THR A 135 -12.69 13.49 -36.33
C THR A 135 -13.35 14.84 -36.08
N GLY A 136 -13.19 15.77 -37.02
CA GLY A 136 -13.84 17.08 -36.97
C GLY A 136 -15.19 17.11 -37.70
N GLU A 137 -16.16 17.82 -37.13
CA GLU A 137 -17.47 18.09 -37.75
C GLU A 137 -17.42 19.39 -38.56
N ASP A 138 -17.56 19.32 -39.88
CA ASP A 138 -17.48 20.42 -40.85
C ASP A 138 -16.12 21.17 -40.90
N TYR A 139 -15.06 20.60 -40.31
CA TYR A 139 -13.70 21.14 -40.43
C TYR A 139 -12.63 20.04 -40.30
N GLU A 140 -11.41 20.36 -40.77
CA GLU A 140 -10.23 19.51 -40.62
C GLU A 140 -9.47 19.89 -39.33
N PRO A 141 -9.24 18.96 -38.38
CA PRO A 141 -8.44 19.21 -37.19
C PRO A 141 -7.03 19.72 -37.52
N GLU A 142 -6.64 20.85 -36.92
CA GLU A 142 -5.36 21.50 -37.16
C GLU A 142 -4.33 21.16 -36.06
N THR A 143 -3.10 20.82 -36.44
CA THR A 143 -2.02 20.45 -35.49
C THR A 143 -1.05 21.57 -35.16
N LEU A 144 -1.17 22.73 -35.82
CA LEU A 144 -0.36 23.93 -35.56
C LEU A 144 -0.47 24.39 -34.10
N VAL A 145 -1.62 24.16 -33.48
CA VAL A 145 -1.88 24.51 -32.07
C VAL A 145 -0.98 23.73 -31.11
N ILE A 146 -0.56 22.52 -31.47
CA ILE A 146 0.33 21.68 -30.66
C ILE A 146 1.71 22.36 -30.56
N ALA A 147 2.27 22.80 -31.70
CA ALA A 147 3.57 23.47 -31.74
C ALA A 147 3.57 24.83 -31.01
N GLN A 148 2.43 25.52 -30.98
CA GLN A 148 2.28 26.80 -30.28
C GLN A 148 2.13 26.64 -28.78
N MET A 149 1.42 25.60 -28.33
CA MET A 149 1.14 25.35 -26.92
C MET A 149 2.27 24.56 -26.23
N PHE A 150 2.99 23.74 -26.98
CA PHE A 150 4.05 22.85 -26.49
C PHE A 150 5.30 22.97 -27.37
N PRO A 151 6.12 24.01 -27.20
CA PRO A 151 7.33 24.26 -28.00
C PRO A 151 8.32 23.08 -28.05
N GLU A 152 8.30 22.23 -27.03
CA GLU A 152 9.11 21.04 -26.85
C GLU A 152 8.59 19.77 -27.56
N VAL A 153 7.40 19.83 -28.15
CA VAL A 153 6.84 18.74 -28.96
C VAL A 153 7.39 18.85 -30.39
N CYS A 154 7.98 17.77 -30.87
CA CYS A 154 8.59 17.68 -32.20
C CYS A 154 7.91 16.62 -33.06
N ARG A 155 8.31 16.58 -34.35
CA ARG A 155 7.84 15.60 -35.34
C ARG A 155 6.31 15.49 -35.41
N ILE A 156 5.63 16.63 -35.25
CA ILE A 156 4.18 16.75 -35.37
C ILE A 156 3.77 16.43 -36.81
N SER A 157 2.79 15.56 -36.96
CA SER A 157 2.25 15.12 -38.24
C SER A 157 0.73 15.13 -38.18
N ASN A 158 0.11 15.45 -39.32
CA ASN A 158 -1.33 15.40 -39.52
C ASN A 158 -1.58 14.68 -40.84
N THR A 159 -2.35 13.60 -40.82
CA THR A 159 -2.68 12.82 -42.02
C THR A 159 -4.19 12.62 -42.07
N VAL A 160 -4.86 13.22 -43.06
CA VAL A 160 -6.28 12.96 -43.33
C VAL A 160 -6.43 11.51 -43.78
N LEU A 161 -7.20 10.72 -43.03
CA LEU A 161 -7.47 9.32 -43.33
C LEU A 161 -8.73 9.15 -44.19
N SER A 162 -9.78 9.91 -43.85
CA SER A 162 -11.07 9.79 -44.52
C SER A 162 -11.86 11.09 -44.46
N ARG A 163 -12.75 11.25 -45.44
CA ARG A 163 -13.79 12.26 -45.47
C ARG A 163 -15.11 11.55 -45.75
N SER A 164 -16.08 11.70 -44.86
CA SER A 164 -17.42 11.19 -45.06
C SER A 164 -18.43 12.32 -44.92
N ARG A 165 -19.63 12.13 -45.47
CA ARG A 165 -20.70 13.11 -45.36
C ARG A 165 -21.97 12.42 -44.90
N GLU A 166 -22.49 12.86 -43.76
CA GLU A 166 -23.69 12.31 -43.13
C GLU A 166 -24.64 13.46 -42.80
N ASN A 167 -25.91 13.34 -43.20
CA ASN A 167 -26.97 14.33 -42.92
C ASN A 167 -26.65 15.80 -43.27
N GLY A 168 -25.74 16.03 -44.23
CA GLY A 168 -25.35 17.37 -44.67
C GLY A 168 -24.02 17.86 -44.10
N THR A 169 -23.59 17.29 -42.96
CA THR A 169 -22.33 17.55 -42.25
C THR A 169 -21.18 16.71 -42.82
N GLU A 170 -20.03 17.34 -43.05
CA GLU A 170 -18.78 16.68 -43.46
C GLU A 170 -18.02 16.23 -42.21
N TYR A 171 -17.57 14.98 -42.17
CA TYR A 171 -16.70 14.47 -41.11
C TYR A 171 -15.33 14.20 -41.69
N VAL A 172 -14.30 14.83 -41.10
CA VAL A 172 -12.90 14.67 -41.54
C VAL A 172 -12.11 13.99 -40.42
N THR A 173 -11.69 12.73 -40.64
CA THR A 173 -10.87 11.99 -39.69
C THR A 173 -9.40 12.14 -40.02
N CYS A 174 -8.62 12.64 -39.06
CA CYS A 174 -7.19 12.83 -39.13
C CYS A 174 -6.46 11.90 -38.17
N ARG A 175 -5.33 11.33 -38.60
CA ARG A 175 -4.31 10.76 -37.72
C ARG A 175 -3.30 11.85 -37.36
N ILE A 176 -3.22 12.18 -36.09
CA ILE A 176 -2.29 13.16 -35.55
C ILE A 176 -1.20 12.41 -34.80
N GLY A 177 0.06 12.62 -35.21
CA GLY A 177 1.21 12.00 -34.57
C GLY A 177 2.17 13.05 -34.02
N PHE A 178 2.74 12.85 -32.84
CA PHE A 178 3.71 13.76 -32.22
C PHE A 178 4.73 13.01 -31.36
N GLU A 179 5.88 13.63 -31.09
CA GLU A 179 6.93 13.09 -30.21
C GLU A 179 7.36 14.17 -29.21
N LYS A 180 7.59 13.80 -27.95
CA LYS A 180 8.13 14.72 -26.94
C LYS A 180 9.66 14.72 -27.01
N ALA A 181 10.28 15.90 -27.04
CA ALA A 181 11.73 16.00 -26.89
C ALA A 181 12.15 15.39 -25.55
N GLY A 182 13.11 14.46 -25.58
CA GLY A 182 13.43 13.54 -24.48
C GLY A 182 13.81 14.16 -23.13
N ASP A 183 14.10 15.46 -23.08
CA ASP A 183 14.57 16.16 -21.87
C ASP A 183 13.56 17.17 -21.29
N ALA A 184 12.39 17.37 -21.92
CA ALA A 184 11.53 18.51 -21.59
C ALA A 184 10.40 18.22 -20.59
N PHE A 185 10.10 16.96 -20.30
CA PHE A 185 9.08 16.61 -19.30
C PHE A 185 9.56 15.51 -18.36
N PRO A 186 9.36 15.68 -17.04
CA PRO A 186 9.58 14.59 -16.09
C PRO A 186 8.69 13.40 -16.46
N CYS A 187 9.25 12.19 -16.38
CA CYS A 187 8.50 10.98 -16.65
C CYS A 187 7.32 10.89 -15.66
N ARG A 188 6.10 10.74 -16.16
CA ARG A 188 4.96 10.30 -15.34
C ARG A 188 5.06 8.79 -15.25
N HIS A 189 5.78 8.31 -14.25
CA HIS A 189 6.11 6.89 -14.16
C HIS A 189 4.86 6.02 -14.10
N VAL A 190 4.83 5.00 -14.96
CA VAL A 190 3.85 3.91 -14.88
C VAL A 190 4.65 2.64 -14.67
N TRP A 191 4.65 2.17 -13.43
CA TRP A 191 5.47 1.06 -12.99
C TRP A 191 4.86 -0.28 -13.37
N GLN A 192 5.72 -1.22 -13.73
CA GLN A 192 5.43 -2.66 -13.80
C GLN A 192 6.22 -3.35 -12.71
N GLU A 193 5.55 -4.27 -12.03
CA GLU A 193 6.13 -5.01 -10.91
C GLU A 193 6.60 -6.39 -11.39
N GLU A 194 7.85 -6.74 -11.09
CA GLU A 194 8.39 -8.09 -11.19
C GLU A 194 8.72 -8.57 -9.78
N ILE A 195 8.07 -9.65 -9.31
CA ILE A 195 8.34 -10.20 -7.98
C ILE A 195 9.68 -10.94 -8.03
N LEU A 196 10.69 -10.40 -7.32
CA LEU A 196 12.01 -11.02 -7.18
C LEU A 196 11.99 -12.09 -6.09
N GLU A 197 11.35 -11.78 -4.97
CA GLU A 197 11.17 -12.68 -3.82
C GLU A 197 9.75 -12.51 -3.26
N THR A 198 9.03 -13.63 -3.12
CA THR A 198 7.69 -13.60 -2.54
C THR A 198 7.74 -13.27 -1.05
N ALA A 199 6.79 -12.46 -0.58
CA ALA A 199 6.66 -12.19 0.84
C ALA A 199 6.28 -13.46 1.61
N GLY A 200 6.91 -13.67 2.76
CA GLY A 200 6.54 -14.70 3.72
C GLY A 200 5.45 -14.21 4.66
N CYS A 201 4.96 -15.08 5.55
CA CYS A 201 3.98 -14.69 6.57
C CYS A 201 4.48 -13.53 7.45
N LEU A 202 5.79 -13.53 7.75
CA LEU A 202 6.46 -12.55 8.61
C LEU A 202 7.72 -11.93 7.99
N SER A 203 8.18 -12.45 6.86
CA SER A 203 9.35 -11.94 6.14
C SER A 203 8.92 -11.06 4.97
N TYR A 204 9.61 -9.96 4.73
CA TYR A 204 9.30 -9.09 3.60
C TYR A 204 9.73 -9.75 2.29
N GLY A 205 8.93 -9.54 1.25
CA GLY A 205 9.32 -9.89 -0.11
C GLY A 205 10.10 -8.76 -0.77
N ARG A 206 10.48 -8.97 -2.03
CA ARG A 206 11.18 -7.98 -2.85
C ARG A 206 10.59 -7.95 -4.25
N THR A 207 10.44 -6.76 -4.79
CA THR A 207 9.96 -6.55 -6.15
C THR A 207 10.79 -5.49 -6.86
N LEU A 208 11.00 -5.69 -8.16
CA LEU A 208 11.59 -4.71 -9.05
C LEU A 208 10.47 -3.96 -9.77
N LEU A 209 10.41 -2.65 -9.56
CA LEU A 209 9.56 -1.75 -10.31
C LEU A 209 10.30 -1.29 -11.55
N THR A 210 9.73 -1.47 -12.74
CA THR A 210 10.27 -0.94 -13.99
C THR A 210 9.25 -0.01 -14.65
N CYS A 211 9.63 1.24 -14.89
CA CYS A 211 8.78 2.18 -15.58
C CYS A 211 8.65 1.80 -17.06
N ARG A 212 7.41 1.66 -17.56
CA ARG A 212 7.13 1.28 -18.95
C ARG A 212 7.64 2.28 -19.99
N TYR A 213 7.87 3.52 -19.59
CA TYR A 213 8.15 4.62 -20.52
C TYR A 213 9.60 5.06 -20.54
N CYS A 214 10.24 5.18 -19.38
CA CYS A 214 11.65 5.58 -19.28
C CYS A 214 12.60 4.41 -19.00
N SER A 215 12.07 3.22 -18.72
CA SER A 215 12.85 2.03 -18.30
C SER A 215 13.65 2.23 -17.02
N GLU A 216 13.36 3.29 -16.25
CA GLU A 216 13.91 3.46 -14.90
C GLU A 216 13.41 2.33 -14.01
N THR A 217 14.27 1.91 -13.08
CA THR A 217 14.00 0.79 -12.20
C THR A 217 14.20 1.20 -10.74
N GLU A 218 13.32 0.74 -9.86
CA GLU A 218 13.46 0.88 -8.40
C GLU A 218 13.17 -0.46 -7.72
N GLU A 219 13.94 -0.82 -6.69
CA GLU A 219 13.64 -2.00 -5.86
C GLU A 219 12.75 -1.57 -4.69
N ALA A 220 11.66 -2.32 -4.47
CA ALA A 220 10.74 -2.09 -3.37
C ALA A 220 10.58 -3.35 -2.51
N SER A 221 10.37 -3.14 -1.21
CA SER A 221 10.03 -4.20 -0.28
C SER A 221 8.53 -4.49 -0.32
N LEU A 222 8.15 -5.76 -0.42
CA LEU A 222 6.76 -6.18 -0.27
C LEU A 222 6.48 -6.46 1.21
N ALA A 223 5.41 -5.88 1.77
CA ALA A 223 5.00 -6.18 3.13
C ALA A 223 4.74 -7.69 3.33
N PRO A 224 4.95 -8.24 4.55
CA PRO A 224 4.65 -9.64 4.85
C PRO A 224 3.20 -9.98 4.50
N SER A 225 2.97 -11.18 3.98
CA SER A 225 1.65 -11.62 3.53
C SER A 225 0.66 -11.88 4.67
N GLY A 226 1.17 -11.99 5.90
CA GLY A 226 0.43 -12.43 7.07
C GLY A 226 0.16 -13.94 7.05
N HIS A 227 -0.30 -14.45 8.20
CA HIS A 227 -0.83 -15.82 8.26
C HIS A 227 -2.26 -15.85 7.69
N ARG A 228 -2.60 -16.94 6.99
CA ARG A 228 -3.91 -17.15 6.38
C ARG A 228 -4.38 -18.56 6.68
N ASP A 229 -5.65 -18.70 7.04
CA ASP A 229 -6.30 -19.96 7.37
C ASP A 229 -7.64 -20.01 6.62
N GLU A 230 -7.61 -20.50 5.38
CA GLU A 230 -8.80 -20.62 4.52
C GLU A 230 -9.67 -21.81 4.93
N ASN A 231 -9.05 -22.88 5.44
CA ASN A 231 -9.74 -24.13 5.78
C ASN A 231 -10.22 -24.20 7.25
N LYS A 232 -9.90 -23.19 8.06
CA LYS A 232 -10.29 -23.02 9.48
C LYS A 232 -9.76 -24.12 10.39
N ASP A 233 -8.61 -24.69 10.05
CA ASP A 233 -7.97 -25.76 10.81
C ASP A 233 -6.94 -25.22 11.82
N SER A 234 -6.82 -23.89 11.93
CA SER A 234 -5.85 -23.14 12.75
C SER A 234 -4.43 -23.12 12.21
N LEU A 235 -4.11 -23.80 11.11
CA LEU A 235 -2.79 -23.76 10.50
C LEU A 235 -2.74 -22.68 9.42
N CYS A 236 -1.58 -22.03 9.35
CA CYS A 236 -1.32 -21.13 8.24
C CYS A 236 -1.14 -21.94 6.95
N ASP A 237 -1.92 -21.65 5.92
CA ASP A 237 -1.84 -22.34 4.62
C ASP A 237 -0.45 -22.23 3.98
N GLN A 238 0.27 -21.14 4.28
CA GLN A 238 1.61 -20.88 3.73
C GLN A 238 2.75 -21.50 4.55
N CYS A 239 2.73 -21.40 5.90
CA CYS A 239 3.84 -21.85 6.74
C CYS A 239 3.53 -23.05 7.64
N GLN A 240 2.27 -23.50 7.68
CA GLN A 240 1.78 -24.65 8.43
C GLN A 240 1.95 -24.54 9.96
N LYS A 241 2.23 -23.34 10.49
CA LYS A 241 2.24 -23.06 11.92
C LYS A 241 0.84 -22.71 12.41
N ARG A 242 0.57 -23.02 13.69
CA ARG A 242 -0.63 -22.53 14.38
C ARG A 242 -0.42 -21.07 14.78
N PHE A 243 -1.36 -20.19 14.44
CA PHE A 243 -1.23 -18.75 14.68
C PHE A 243 -2.51 -18.09 15.25
N LEU A 244 -3.66 -18.75 15.17
CA LEU A 244 -4.91 -18.26 15.74
C LEU A 244 -4.96 -18.54 17.25
N GLU A 245 -5.38 -17.56 18.06
CA GLU A 245 -5.63 -17.79 19.49
C GLU A 245 -6.90 -18.62 19.67
N GLN A 246 -6.86 -19.67 20.50
CA GLN A 246 -8.06 -20.43 20.87
C GLN A 246 -8.18 -20.56 22.39
N LYS A 247 -9.41 -20.72 22.83
CA LYS A 247 -9.83 -20.95 24.21
C LYS A 247 -10.70 -22.19 24.30
N LYS A 248 -10.86 -22.69 25.52
CA LYS A 248 -11.75 -23.81 25.81
C LYS A 248 -13.17 -23.52 25.30
N GLY A 249 -13.69 -24.44 24.50
CA GLY A 249 -14.99 -24.32 23.83
C GLY A 249 -14.94 -23.81 22.39
N ASP A 250 -13.79 -23.31 21.92
CA ASP A 250 -13.63 -22.92 20.52
C ASP A 250 -13.62 -24.14 19.60
N ARG A 251 -14.10 -23.96 18.37
CA ARG A 251 -14.22 -25.02 17.37
C ARG A 251 -13.24 -24.83 16.22
N LEU A 252 -12.74 -25.94 15.72
CA LEU A 252 -11.94 -26.02 14.50
C LEU A 252 -12.54 -27.03 13.53
N GLU A 253 -12.30 -26.81 12.24
CA GLU A 253 -12.72 -27.69 11.15
C GLU A 253 -11.49 -28.33 10.52
N PHE A 254 -11.39 -29.65 10.56
CA PHE A 254 -10.24 -30.38 10.00
C PHE A 254 -10.65 -31.11 8.74
N GLY A 255 -9.97 -30.84 7.63
CA GLY A 255 -10.12 -31.60 6.41
C GLY A 255 -9.59 -33.02 6.59
N TYR A 256 -10.27 -34.00 6.01
CA TYR A 256 -9.89 -35.41 6.02
C TYR A 256 -9.93 -35.97 4.59
N GLU A 257 -8.76 -36.38 4.09
CA GLU A 257 -8.60 -36.92 2.75
C GLU A 257 -8.90 -38.43 2.75
N GLU A 258 -10.09 -38.83 2.27
CA GLU A 258 -10.44 -40.25 2.05
C GLU A 258 -10.21 -40.67 0.60
N LYS A 259 -10.02 -41.98 0.40
CA LYS A 259 -10.02 -42.60 -0.94
C LYS A 259 -11.32 -42.41 -1.72
N THR A 260 -12.42 -42.06 -1.04
CA THR A 260 -13.79 -41.94 -1.58
C THR A 260 -14.35 -40.53 -1.60
N GLY A 261 -13.56 -39.53 -1.19
CA GLY A 261 -13.91 -38.10 -1.23
C GLY A 261 -13.63 -37.38 0.09
N ASP A 262 -13.35 -36.08 0.00
CA ASP A 262 -12.95 -35.28 1.16
C ASP A 262 -14.12 -35.10 2.15
N ARG A 263 -13.80 -35.24 3.44
CA ARG A 263 -14.71 -34.99 4.56
C ARG A 263 -14.14 -33.90 5.46
N VAL A 264 -14.99 -33.26 6.26
CA VAL A 264 -14.58 -32.29 7.27
C VAL A 264 -15.07 -32.77 8.63
N PHE A 265 -14.16 -32.82 9.61
CA PHE A 265 -14.47 -33.13 11.00
C PHE A 265 -14.46 -31.86 11.84
N SER A 266 -15.45 -31.72 12.73
CA SER A 266 -15.47 -30.63 13.70
C SER A 266 -14.92 -31.09 15.03
N PHE A 267 -14.02 -30.30 15.58
CA PHE A 267 -13.35 -30.53 16.86
C PHE A 267 -13.57 -29.35 17.78
N ILE A 268 -13.82 -29.63 19.06
CA ILE A 268 -13.98 -28.62 20.11
C ILE A 268 -12.77 -28.65 21.06
N CYS A 269 -12.26 -27.48 21.43
CA CYS A 269 -11.21 -27.34 22.42
C CYS A 269 -11.75 -27.75 23.81
N LEU A 270 -11.21 -28.83 24.36
CA LEU A 270 -11.58 -29.37 25.66
C LEU A 270 -10.69 -28.82 26.79
N GLU A 271 -9.38 -28.64 26.54
CA GLU A 271 -8.44 -28.06 27.49
C GLU A 271 -7.34 -27.25 26.77
N GLU A 272 -6.99 -26.09 27.32
CA GLU A 272 -6.00 -25.16 26.76
C GLU A 272 -4.54 -25.53 27.10
N ASP A 273 -4.33 -26.27 28.19
CA ASP A 273 -3.02 -26.76 28.61
C ASP A 273 -3.13 -28.25 28.96
N PHE A 274 -2.77 -29.08 27.99
CA PHE A 274 -2.80 -30.53 28.09
C PHE A 274 -1.56 -31.13 27.42
N HIS A 275 -0.68 -31.72 28.23
CA HIS A 275 0.57 -32.35 27.78
C HIS A 275 1.47 -31.41 26.94
N GLY A 276 1.48 -30.11 27.24
CA GLY A 276 2.28 -29.13 26.50
C GLY A 276 1.66 -28.63 25.19
N GLY A 277 0.39 -29.01 24.92
CA GLY A 277 -0.42 -28.49 23.82
C GLY A 277 -1.86 -28.22 24.26
N MET A 278 -2.77 -28.13 23.29
CA MET A 278 -4.21 -27.99 23.53
C MET A 278 -4.94 -29.28 23.14
N LEU A 279 -5.84 -29.76 23.99
CA LEU A 279 -6.65 -30.96 23.71
C LEU A 279 -7.93 -30.58 22.99
N TYR A 280 -8.17 -31.23 21.85
CA TYR A 280 -9.40 -31.13 21.08
C TYR A 280 -10.10 -32.50 21.01
N GLY A 281 -11.42 -32.50 21.10
CA GLY A 281 -12.25 -33.69 20.92
C GLY A 281 -13.15 -33.57 19.71
N CYS A 282 -13.26 -34.64 18.93
CA CYS A 282 -14.19 -34.70 17.80
C CYS A 282 -15.64 -34.61 18.29
N GLU A 283 -16.48 -33.78 17.68
CA GLU A 283 -17.89 -33.65 18.06
C GLU A 283 -18.75 -34.86 17.65
N ASN A 284 -18.27 -35.67 16.70
CA ASN A 284 -18.96 -36.88 16.22
C ASN A 284 -18.15 -38.14 16.53
N SER A 285 -18.82 -39.20 16.96
CA SER A 285 -18.20 -40.52 17.12
C SER A 285 -17.96 -41.20 15.77
N SER A 286 -16.84 -41.90 15.64
CA SER A 286 -16.54 -42.74 14.46
C SER A 286 -17.24 -44.11 14.55
N SER A 287 -17.56 -44.69 13.40
CA SER A 287 -18.23 -45.99 13.31
C SER A 287 -17.28 -47.13 13.67
N LEU A 288 -17.55 -47.83 14.78
CA LEU A 288 -16.77 -48.98 15.23
C LEU A 288 -16.74 -50.11 14.18
N GLU A 289 -17.88 -50.36 13.53
CA GLU A 289 -18.01 -51.44 12.54
C GLU A 289 -17.13 -51.18 11.30
N GLU A 290 -17.11 -49.94 10.81
CA GLU A 290 -16.28 -49.53 9.66
C GLU A 290 -14.79 -49.65 10.00
N ILE A 291 -14.37 -49.13 11.16
CA ILE A 291 -12.97 -49.17 11.61
C ILE A 291 -12.49 -50.61 11.78
N LEU A 292 -13.31 -51.49 12.35
CA LEU A 292 -12.95 -52.89 12.50
C LEU A 292 -12.86 -53.57 11.11
N GLU A 293 -13.75 -53.31 10.17
CA GLU A 293 -13.64 -53.90 8.84
C GLU A 293 -12.35 -53.43 8.12
N GLU A 294 -11.98 -52.15 8.23
CA GLU A 294 -10.75 -51.58 7.66
C GLU A 294 -9.48 -52.16 8.28
N THR A 295 -9.53 -52.49 9.57
CA THR A 295 -8.37 -52.98 10.33
C THR A 295 -8.37 -54.51 10.52
N LYS A 296 -9.18 -55.26 9.77
CA LYS A 296 -9.34 -56.72 9.94
C LYS A 296 -8.06 -57.54 9.75
N GLU A 297 -7.09 -57.02 9.00
CA GLU A 297 -5.81 -57.67 8.74
C GLU A 297 -4.75 -57.33 9.80
N ILE A 298 -5.08 -56.45 10.75
CA ILE A 298 -4.17 -56.05 11.84
C ILE A 298 -4.37 -57.01 13.03
N ASP A 299 -3.28 -57.65 13.46
CA ASP A 299 -3.28 -58.51 14.63
C ASP A 299 -3.42 -57.69 15.93
N GLY A 300 -4.27 -58.15 16.86
CA GLY A 300 -4.43 -57.52 18.17
C GLY A 300 -5.85 -57.61 18.73
N SER A 301 -6.06 -57.00 19.89
CA SER A 301 -7.40 -56.76 20.44
C SER A 301 -8.16 -55.70 19.61
N GLU A 302 -9.47 -55.57 19.82
CA GLU A 302 -10.25 -54.48 19.20
C GLU A 302 -9.66 -53.11 19.55
N GLU A 303 -9.23 -52.90 20.80
CA GLU A 303 -8.60 -51.65 21.22
C GLU A 303 -7.28 -51.40 20.47
N ASP A 304 -6.44 -52.42 20.28
CA ASP A 304 -5.19 -52.29 19.55
C ASP A 304 -5.43 -51.86 18.09
N ARG A 305 -6.47 -52.41 17.46
CA ARG A 305 -6.88 -52.08 16.10
C ARG A 305 -7.44 -50.66 15.99
N ILE A 306 -8.24 -50.22 16.96
CA ILE A 306 -8.75 -48.84 17.03
C ILE A 306 -7.60 -47.84 17.19
N ARG A 307 -6.67 -48.09 18.11
CA ARG A 307 -5.51 -47.23 18.32
C ARG A 307 -4.59 -47.21 17.11
N TRP A 308 -4.44 -48.36 16.43
CA TRP A 308 -3.71 -48.43 15.17
C TRP A 308 -4.38 -47.57 14.09
N TRP A 309 -5.71 -47.64 13.95
CA TRP A 309 -6.47 -46.82 13.01
C TRP A 309 -6.33 -45.33 13.29
N LEU A 310 -6.48 -44.92 14.55
CA LEU A 310 -6.29 -43.51 14.96
C LEU A 310 -4.92 -42.99 14.51
N GLN A 311 -3.86 -43.75 14.75
CA GLN A 311 -2.49 -43.31 14.47
C GLN A 311 -2.11 -43.38 12.98
N ASN A 312 -2.54 -44.43 12.28
CA ASN A 312 -2.01 -44.78 10.96
C ASN A 312 -2.96 -44.44 9.80
N ASP A 313 -4.25 -44.27 10.07
CA ASP A 313 -5.24 -43.93 9.06
C ASP A 313 -5.83 -42.54 9.36
N PHE A 314 -6.56 -42.43 10.47
CA PHE A 314 -7.28 -41.20 10.82
C PHE A 314 -6.36 -39.98 10.94
N LEU A 315 -5.32 -40.02 11.78
CA LEU A 315 -4.37 -38.90 11.92
C LEU A 315 -3.66 -38.57 10.61
N ASN A 316 -3.37 -39.58 9.79
CA ASN A 316 -2.62 -39.38 8.55
C ASN A 316 -3.45 -38.70 7.46
N GLY A 317 -4.77 -38.85 7.48
CA GLY A 317 -5.68 -38.17 6.57
C GLY A 317 -6.09 -36.77 7.03
N LEU A 318 -5.83 -36.38 8.28
CA LEU A 318 -6.21 -35.06 8.81
C LEU A 318 -5.26 -33.94 8.34
N SER A 319 -5.81 -32.79 7.98
CA SER A 319 -5.06 -31.59 7.58
C SER A 319 -4.09 -31.10 8.66
N VAL A 320 -4.44 -31.30 9.93
CA VAL A 320 -3.67 -30.82 11.10
C VAL A 320 -2.52 -31.74 11.54
N ARG A 321 -2.20 -32.78 10.77
CA ARG A 321 -1.16 -33.76 11.12
C ARG A 321 0.18 -33.12 11.51
N SER A 322 0.59 -32.07 10.80
CA SER A 322 1.86 -31.37 11.01
C SER A 322 1.98 -30.72 12.40
N ALA A 323 0.86 -30.35 13.01
CA ALA A 323 0.79 -29.72 14.32
C ALA A 323 0.31 -30.65 15.45
N CYS A 324 -0.01 -31.91 15.12
CA CYS A 324 -0.43 -32.91 16.08
C CYS A 324 0.75 -33.40 16.93
N LEU A 325 0.66 -33.22 18.24
CA LEU A 325 1.59 -33.77 19.22
C LEU A 325 1.25 -35.24 19.55
N GLU A 326 -0.03 -35.54 19.72
CA GLU A 326 -0.52 -36.87 20.11
C GLU A 326 -1.98 -37.03 19.70
N ILE A 327 -2.38 -38.25 19.31
CA ILE A 327 -3.79 -38.62 19.11
C ILE A 327 -4.23 -39.60 20.21
N LEU A 328 -5.44 -39.39 20.71
CA LEU A 328 -6.01 -40.07 21.86
C LEU A 328 -7.37 -40.68 21.51
N LEU A 329 -7.71 -41.74 22.24
CA LEU A 329 -9.07 -42.22 22.33
C LEU A 329 -9.74 -41.54 23.53
N LEU A 330 -10.88 -40.88 23.31
CA LEU A 330 -11.68 -40.23 24.34
C LEU A 330 -12.94 -41.05 24.67
N ASP A 331 -13.52 -40.78 25.84
CA ASP A 331 -14.88 -41.22 26.17
C ASP A 331 -15.93 -40.19 25.70
N GLU A 332 -17.22 -40.51 25.88
CA GLU A 332 -18.36 -39.63 25.53
C GLU A 332 -18.33 -38.26 26.25
N LYS A 333 -17.51 -38.11 27.30
CA LYS A 333 -17.35 -36.88 28.09
C LYS A 333 -16.06 -36.13 27.72
N GLY A 334 -15.34 -36.57 26.70
CA GLY A 334 -14.09 -35.97 26.23
C GLY A 334 -12.88 -36.30 27.11
N LYS A 335 -12.93 -37.34 27.95
CA LYS A 335 -11.79 -37.74 28.78
C LYS A 335 -10.93 -38.80 28.11
N PRO A 336 -9.59 -38.70 28.17
CA PRO A 336 -8.69 -39.71 27.64
C PRO A 336 -8.91 -41.10 28.25
N VAL A 337 -9.06 -42.10 27.38
CA VAL A 337 -9.17 -43.51 27.74
C VAL A 337 -7.77 -44.13 27.69
N GLY A 338 -7.29 -44.59 28.85
CA GLY A 338 -6.00 -45.27 28.97
C GLY A 338 -5.98 -46.63 28.26
N ALA A 339 -4.78 -47.11 27.92
CA ALA A 339 -4.60 -48.41 27.28
C ALA A 339 -5.19 -49.54 28.14
N GLY A 340 -5.98 -50.42 27.53
CA GLY A 340 -6.65 -51.56 28.18
C GLY A 340 -7.86 -51.16 29.03
N SER A 341 -8.26 -49.88 29.00
CA SER A 341 -9.42 -49.37 29.74
C SER A 341 -10.65 -49.15 28.86
N TRP A 342 -10.54 -49.35 27.54
CA TRP A 342 -11.66 -49.23 26.63
C TRP A 342 -12.59 -50.45 26.76
N ILE A 343 -13.90 -50.21 26.69
CA ILE A 343 -14.91 -51.26 26.84
C ILE A 343 -15.42 -51.66 25.45
N PRO A 344 -15.38 -52.96 25.09
CA PRO A 344 -15.90 -53.46 23.81
C PRO A 344 -17.31 -52.99 23.49
N GLY A 345 -17.49 -52.49 22.27
CA GLY A 345 -18.77 -51.97 21.77
C GLY A 345 -19.05 -50.51 22.11
N GLN A 346 -18.15 -49.79 22.81
CA GLN A 346 -18.30 -48.35 23.00
C GLN A 346 -18.00 -47.57 21.70
N ALA A 347 -18.67 -46.42 21.56
CA ALA A 347 -18.38 -45.48 20.49
C ALA A 347 -16.94 -44.95 20.59
N ILE A 348 -16.34 -44.66 19.43
CA ILE A 348 -14.96 -44.16 19.31
C ILE A 348 -15.01 -42.65 19.19
N TRP A 349 -14.33 -41.95 20.09
CA TRP A 349 -14.22 -40.49 20.09
C TRP A 349 -12.75 -40.11 19.89
N PRO A 350 -12.34 -39.71 18.68
CA PRO A 350 -10.99 -39.21 18.45
C PRO A 350 -10.74 -37.93 19.24
N GLY A 351 -9.62 -37.89 19.96
CA GLY A 351 -9.07 -36.69 20.59
C GLY A 351 -7.70 -36.39 20.01
N ILE A 352 -7.34 -35.13 19.85
CA ILE A 352 -6.06 -34.72 19.31
C ILE A 352 -5.45 -33.63 20.16
N ILE A 353 -4.15 -33.73 20.42
CA ILE A 353 -3.37 -32.68 21.08
C ILE A 353 -2.64 -31.91 20.00
N LEU A 354 -2.93 -30.63 19.85
CA LEU A 354 -2.24 -29.74 18.91
C LEU A 354 -1.20 -28.89 19.65
N THR A 355 -0.13 -28.49 18.96
CA THR A 355 0.84 -27.50 19.45
C THR A 355 0.17 -26.21 19.90
N LEU A 356 0.79 -25.43 20.78
CA LEU A 356 0.25 -24.10 21.14
C LEU A 356 0.38 -23.13 19.95
N PRO A 357 -0.60 -22.23 19.73
CA PRO A 357 -0.50 -21.24 18.66
C PRO A 357 0.51 -20.13 18.99
N GLU A 358 1.27 -19.69 17.98
CA GLU A 358 2.24 -18.60 18.05
C GLU A 358 1.53 -17.26 17.74
N THR A 359 0.90 -16.64 18.74
CA THR A 359 0.04 -15.45 18.55
C THR A 359 0.73 -14.10 18.72
N ARG A 360 2.00 -14.10 19.14
CA ARG A 360 2.77 -12.88 19.45
C ARG A 360 3.99 -12.69 18.54
N GLU A 361 3.98 -13.33 17.38
CA GLU A 361 5.03 -13.12 16.39
C GLU A 361 5.03 -11.66 15.91
N GLN A 362 6.19 -11.21 15.42
CA GLN A 362 6.37 -9.91 14.79
C GLN A 362 7.02 -10.14 13.42
N ALA A 363 6.74 -9.24 12.48
CA ALA A 363 7.47 -9.22 11.23
C ALA A 363 8.99 -9.07 11.48
N GLU A 364 9.80 -9.56 10.54
CA GLU A 364 11.26 -9.41 10.61
C GLU A 364 11.65 -7.92 10.73
N GLU A 365 12.66 -7.61 11.54
CA GLU A 365 13.22 -6.26 11.61
C GLU A 365 14.09 -5.97 10.39
N ARG A 366 14.06 -4.73 9.91
CA ARG A 366 14.87 -4.25 8.78
C ARG A 366 15.50 -2.91 9.11
N PHE A 367 16.62 -2.64 8.44
CA PHE A 367 17.26 -1.33 8.42
C PHE A 367 16.73 -0.54 7.23
N TRP A 368 15.89 0.46 7.51
CA TRP A 368 15.32 1.34 6.51
C TRP A 368 16.18 2.59 6.33
N ARG A 369 16.15 3.15 5.13
CA ARG A 369 16.79 4.42 4.77
C ARG A 369 15.80 5.34 4.08
N ALA A 370 16.02 6.64 4.21
CA ALA A 370 15.27 7.61 3.41
C ALA A 370 15.39 7.28 1.91
N GLY A 371 14.25 7.27 1.22
CA GLY A 371 14.13 6.87 -0.19
C GLY A 371 13.74 5.40 -0.41
N ASP A 372 13.89 4.52 0.58
CA ASP A 372 13.46 3.12 0.48
C ASP A 372 11.96 3.02 0.19
N LEU A 373 11.58 2.03 -0.63
CA LEU A 373 10.19 1.82 -1.02
C LEU A 373 9.58 0.60 -0.33
N GLN A 374 8.33 0.75 0.06
CA GLN A 374 7.47 -0.35 0.47
C GLN A 374 6.16 -0.35 -0.31
N ILE A 375 5.76 -1.53 -0.78
CA ILE A 375 4.43 -1.77 -1.34
C ILE A 375 3.52 -2.32 -0.24
N ARG A 376 2.35 -1.71 -0.08
CA ARG A 376 1.28 -2.23 0.78
C ARG A 376 -0.06 -2.18 0.07
N ASN A 377 -0.90 -3.15 0.39
CA ASN A 377 -2.28 -3.16 -0.07
C ASN A 377 -3.15 -2.39 0.92
N LEU A 378 -3.91 -1.43 0.42
CA LEU A 378 -5.03 -0.83 1.13
C LEU A 378 -6.29 -1.28 0.41
N GLY A 379 -7.01 -2.23 1.01
CA GLY A 379 -8.10 -2.94 0.35
C GLY A 379 -7.55 -3.82 -0.77
N GLU A 380 -8.14 -3.72 -1.96
CA GLU A 380 -7.71 -4.47 -3.14
C GLU A 380 -6.61 -3.76 -3.95
N THR A 381 -6.23 -2.53 -3.57
CA THR A 381 -5.29 -1.71 -4.32
C THR A 381 -3.92 -1.67 -3.64
N SER A 382 -2.87 -1.93 -4.42
CA SER A 382 -1.48 -1.76 -3.98
C SER A 382 -1.05 -0.30 -4.11
N TYR A 383 -0.45 0.23 -3.04
CA TYR A 383 0.11 1.57 -3.01
C TYR A 383 1.59 1.53 -2.68
N ARG A 384 2.34 2.46 -3.29
CA ARG A 384 3.75 2.69 -3.03
C ARG A 384 3.91 3.70 -1.90
N PHE A 385 4.76 3.36 -0.94
CA PHE A 385 5.12 4.22 0.17
C PHE A 385 6.63 4.39 0.18
N ARG A 386 7.07 5.63 0.26
CA ARG A 386 8.48 5.99 0.32
C ARG A 386 8.86 6.37 1.74
N CYS A 387 9.99 5.86 2.21
CA CYS A 387 10.58 6.29 3.47
C CYS A 387 11.01 7.76 3.34
N VAL A 388 10.42 8.64 4.13
CA VAL A 388 10.72 10.09 4.16
C VAL A 388 11.56 10.48 5.37
N ASP A 389 11.61 9.63 6.40
CA ASP A 389 12.42 9.83 7.60
C ASP A 389 12.81 8.45 8.16
N ASP A 390 14.10 8.13 8.22
CA ASP A 390 14.59 6.86 8.76
C ASP A 390 14.91 6.91 10.27
N ASP A 391 14.64 8.05 10.91
CA ASP A 391 14.79 8.29 12.35
C ASP A 391 13.59 9.05 12.94
N TYR A 392 12.39 8.71 12.48
CA TYR A 392 11.15 9.29 12.96
C TYR A 392 10.96 9.01 14.45
N ALA A 393 10.89 10.08 15.23
CA ALA A 393 10.58 10.04 16.64
C ALA A 393 9.10 10.42 16.85
N ASP A 394 8.30 9.47 17.32
CA ASP A 394 6.95 9.80 17.75
C ASP A 394 6.99 10.72 18.99
N SER A 395 5.93 11.52 19.17
CA SER A 395 5.88 12.55 20.21
C SER A 395 5.82 12.00 21.65
N ASN A 396 5.86 10.68 21.81
CA ASN A 396 5.81 9.96 23.08
C ASN A 396 7.01 9.01 23.29
N SER A 397 8.08 9.19 22.50
CA SER A 397 9.13 8.19 22.29
C SER A 397 9.80 7.67 23.58
N ASN A 398 9.40 6.45 23.97
CA ASN A 398 10.09 5.58 24.91
C ASN A 398 11.26 4.81 24.21
N TYR A 399 12.18 5.54 23.56
CA TYR A 399 13.41 5.00 22.93
C TYR A 399 13.26 4.08 21.69
N GLN A 400 12.05 3.85 21.15
CA GLN A 400 11.91 3.09 19.91
C GLN A 400 12.06 4.02 18.69
N ARG A 401 13.02 3.71 17.81
CA ARG A 401 13.26 4.44 16.55
C ARG A 401 12.38 3.83 15.46
N PHE A 402 11.76 4.69 14.67
CA PHE A 402 10.93 4.27 13.54
C PHE A 402 11.42 4.87 12.24
N ALA A 403 11.10 4.22 11.12
CA ALA A 403 11.15 4.83 9.80
C ALA A 403 9.72 5.22 9.39
N LEU A 404 9.52 6.47 8.98
CA LEU A 404 8.26 7.03 8.47
C LEU A 404 8.15 6.81 6.96
N PHE A 405 7.10 6.12 6.56
CA PHE A 405 6.75 5.86 5.17
C PHE A 405 5.52 6.67 4.79
N LEU A 406 5.61 7.46 3.73
CA LEU A 406 4.52 8.28 3.19
C LEU A 406 4.05 7.72 1.84
N CYS A 407 2.74 7.63 1.63
CA CYS A 407 2.18 7.20 0.35
C CYS A 407 2.57 8.19 -0.76
N GLU A 408 3.06 7.68 -1.89
CA GLU A 408 3.42 8.52 -3.03
C GLU A 408 2.18 9.08 -3.73
N THR A 409 1.04 8.40 -3.65
CA THR A 409 -0.20 8.78 -4.32
C THR A 409 -1.22 9.37 -3.35
N VAL A 410 -1.92 10.44 -3.75
CA VAL A 410 -3.14 10.87 -3.07
C VAL A 410 -4.27 9.92 -3.43
N ILE A 411 -4.73 9.14 -2.44
CA ILE A 411 -5.89 8.25 -2.57
C ILE A 411 -7.13 9.13 -2.68
N ARG A 412 -7.96 8.89 -3.70
CA ARG A 412 -9.16 9.69 -3.94
C ARG A 412 -10.17 9.49 -2.82
N SER A 413 -10.92 10.55 -2.50
CA SER A 413 -11.99 10.44 -1.50
C SER A 413 -13.13 9.50 -1.90
N ASP A 414 -13.27 9.18 -3.20
CA ASP A 414 -14.26 8.24 -3.71
C ASP A 414 -13.73 6.80 -3.90
N VAL A 415 -12.63 6.44 -3.22
CA VAL A 415 -11.94 5.14 -3.37
C VAL A 415 -12.85 3.93 -3.18
N ASP A 416 -13.85 4.01 -2.29
CA ASP A 416 -14.79 2.91 -2.01
C ASP A 416 -16.06 2.98 -2.87
N SER A 417 -16.13 3.92 -3.82
CA SER A 417 -17.26 3.99 -4.74
C SER A 417 -17.29 2.79 -5.68
N THR A 418 -18.48 2.21 -5.84
CA THR A 418 -18.77 1.18 -6.84
C THR A 418 -19.66 1.76 -7.93
N ASP A 419 -19.82 1.04 -9.04
CA ASP A 419 -20.74 1.41 -10.12
C ASP A 419 -22.19 1.63 -9.63
N SER A 420 -22.55 1.01 -8.51
CA SER A 420 -23.91 1.04 -7.95
C SER A 420 -24.09 2.00 -6.77
N LYS A 421 -23.00 2.39 -6.10
CA LYS A 421 -23.04 3.21 -4.89
C LYS A 421 -21.85 4.15 -4.85
N ARG A 422 -22.13 5.45 -4.83
CA ARG A 422 -21.14 6.49 -4.66
C ARG A 422 -20.88 6.70 -3.16
N GLU A 423 -19.69 6.31 -2.72
CA GLU A 423 -19.19 6.48 -1.37
C GLU A 423 -18.05 7.49 -1.43
N ILE A 424 -18.21 8.62 -0.74
CA ILE A 424 -17.18 9.65 -0.67
C ILE A 424 -16.83 9.90 0.78
N ILE A 425 -15.54 9.80 1.07
CA ILE A 425 -14.96 9.99 2.39
C ILE A 425 -14.58 11.46 2.55
N SER A 426 -15.37 12.20 3.33
CA SER A 426 -14.98 13.53 3.82
C SER A 426 -14.09 13.39 5.06
N PHE A 427 -13.59 14.50 5.61
CA PHE A 427 -12.80 14.43 6.85
C PHE A 427 -13.61 13.84 8.00
N GLY A 428 -14.80 14.39 8.26
CA GLY A 428 -15.69 13.96 9.34
C GLY A 428 -16.77 15.01 9.63
N ASP A 429 -17.40 14.90 10.80
CA ASP A 429 -18.42 15.85 11.27
C ASP A 429 -17.79 17.12 11.89
N ASP A 430 -16.58 17.01 12.45
CA ASP A 430 -15.80 18.10 13.01
C ASP A 430 -14.29 17.89 12.72
N ASN A 431 -13.45 18.82 13.18
CA ASN A 431 -12.00 18.78 12.98
C ASN A 431 -11.25 17.89 13.98
N ASN A 432 -11.96 17.10 14.79
CA ASN A 432 -11.36 16.18 15.75
C ASN A 432 -10.92 14.89 15.05
N TYR A 433 -9.62 14.79 14.77
CA TYR A 433 -9.05 13.65 14.06
C TYR A 433 -9.41 12.29 14.70
N LYS A 434 -9.54 12.22 16.03
CA LYS A 434 -9.88 10.99 16.77
C LYS A 434 -11.16 10.33 16.25
N TYR A 435 -12.16 11.14 15.93
CA TYR A 435 -13.50 10.69 15.52
C TYR A 435 -13.75 10.91 14.02
N SER A 436 -12.72 11.31 13.28
CA SER A 436 -12.81 11.59 11.84
C SER A 436 -13.11 10.33 11.03
N ALA A 437 -13.88 10.50 9.95
CA ALA A 437 -14.22 9.43 9.02
C ALA A 437 -12.96 8.91 8.29
N VAL A 438 -12.02 9.81 7.95
CA VAL A 438 -10.75 9.40 7.32
C VAL A 438 -9.92 8.52 8.25
N ARG A 439 -9.84 8.83 9.55
CA ARG A 439 -9.12 7.99 10.52
C ARG A 439 -9.77 6.61 10.67
N ALA A 440 -11.11 6.55 10.70
CA ALA A 440 -11.83 5.28 10.73
C ALA A 440 -11.49 4.43 9.49
N TRP A 441 -11.55 5.04 8.30
CA TRP A 441 -11.17 4.37 7.05
C TRP A 441 -9.72 3.86 7.09
N LEU A 442 -8.77 4.68 7.54
CA LEU A 442 -7.36 4.26 7.69
C LEU A 442 -7.18 3.10 8.67
N SER A 443 -7.94 3.09 9.77
CA SER A 443 -7.91 2.00 10.74
C SER A 443 -8.41 0.68 10.14
N ASP A 444 -9.48 0.73 9.35
CA ASP A 444 -10.06 -0.45 8.70
C ASP A 444 -9.12 -1.04 7.62
N HIS A 445 -8.27 -0.20 7.03
CA HIS A 445 -7.33 -0.59 5.96
C HIS A 445 -5.89 -0.82 6.43
N ALA A 446 -5.59 -0.66 7.73
CA ALA A 446 -4.24 -0.83 8.26
C ALA A 446 -3.76 -2.29 8.33
N GLY A 447 -4.68 -3.24 8.16
CA GLY A 447 -4.46 -4.66 8.41
C GLY A 447 -4.38 -4.99 9.90
N GLU A 448 -4.29 -6.29 10.19
CA GLU A 448 -4.25 -6.82 11.56
C GLU A 448 -2.98 -7.66 11.80
N GLY A 449 -2.77 -8.08 13.05
CA GLY A 449 -1.72 -9.04 13.39
C GLY A 449 -0.28 -8.51 13.30
N ALA A 450 0.64 -9.44 13.13
CA ALA A 450 2.10 -9.25 13.14
C ALA A 450 2.64 -8.52 11.90
N GLN A 451 1.88 -8.57 10.79
CA GLN A 451 2.21 -7.97 9.50
C GLN A 451 1.77 -6.50 9.39
N ALA A 452 0.76 -6.10 10.17
CA ALA A 452 0.29 -4.73 10.19
C ALA A 452 1.35 -3.79 10.79
N PRO A 453 1.44 -2.52 10.35
CA PRO A 453 2.37 -1.56 10.94
C PRO A 453 2.16 -1.47 12.46
N PRO A 454 3.21 -1.26 13.27
CA PRO A 454 3.04 -1.02 14.70
C PRO A 454 2.15 0.20 14.96
N PHE A 455 1.51 0.22 16.13
CA PHE A 455 0.86 1.43 16.63
C PHE A 455 1.93 2.45 17.04
N VAL A 456 1.80 3.68 16.54
CA VAL A 456 2.63 4.82 16.92
C VAL A 456 1.78 5.95 17.46
N HIS A 457 2.34 6.81 18.32
CA HIS A 457 1.62 7.95 18.85
C HIS A 457 1.44 9.05 17.81
N THR A 458 0.20 9.37 17.46
CA THR A 458 -0.17 10.31 16.39
C THR A 458 -0.87 11.56 16.87
N GLY A 459 -1.09 11.67 18.18
CA GLY A 459 -1.73 12.83 18.79
C GLY A 459 -0.97 14.13 18.49
N VAL A 460 -1.70 15.15 18.03
CA VAL A 460 -1.15 16.49 17.80
C VAL A 460 -1.35 17.36 19.03
N ASN A 461 -0.37 18.22 19.31
CA ASN A 461 -0.39 19.17 20.42
C ASN A 461 -0.50 20.63 19.94
N SER A 462 -0.74 20.83 18.64
CA SER A 462 -0.90 22.14 18.02
C SER A 462 -2.16 22.21 17.17
N ALA A 463 -2.81 23.37 17.18
CA ALA A 463 -3.74 23.83 16.17
C ALA A 463 -3.15 25.07 15.47
N PHE A 464 -3.60 25.40 14.27
CA PHE A 464 -3.08 26.55 13.52
C PHE A 464 -4.17 27.51 13.06
N SER A 465 -3.83 28.79 12.87
CA SER A 465 -4.66 29.74 12.14
C SER A 465 -3.88 30.39 11.00
N GLY A 466 -4.59 30.83 9.96
CA GLY A 466 -4.00 31.45 8.78
C GLY A 466 -3.72 30.44 7.67
N GLN A 467 -3.03 30.88 6.62
CA GLN A 467 -2.68 30.05 5.47
C GLN A 467 -1.34 30.54 4.91
N THR A 468 -0.61 29.64 4.25
CA THR A 468 0.59 30.05 3.52
C THR A 468 0.21 30.77 2.22
N ALA A 469 1.13 31.53 1.64
CA ALA A 469 0.89 32.13 0.33
C ALA A 469 0.78 31.04 -0.77
N ALA A 470 0.00 31.34 -1.80
CA ALA A 470 -0.20 30.42 -2.93
C ALA A 470 1.10 30.27 -3.73
N GLY A 471 1.44 29.03 -4.09
CA GLY A 471 2.65 28.71 -4.86
C GLY A 471 3.97 28.86 -4.10
N THR A 472 3.99 29.24 -2.82
CA THR A 472 5.23 29.50 -2.06
C THR A 472 5.62 28.32 -1.15
N TRP A 473 5.21 27.09 -1.47
CA TRP A 473 5.30 25.97 -0.53
C TRP A 473 6.74 25.61 -0.09
N GLN A 474 7.75 25.71 -0.97
CA GLN A 474 9.17 25.52 -0.60
C GLN A 474 9.78 26.72 0.12
N GLU A 475 9.34 27.93 -0.23
CA GLU A 475 10.00 29.18 0.20
C GLU A 475 9.43 29.71 1.52
N SER A 476 8.12 29.56 1.72
CA SER A 476 7.41 30.18 2.86
C SER A 476 7.72 29.51 4.20
N ARG A 477 8.10 28.22 4.22
CA ARG A 477 8.43 27.47 5.47
C ARG A 477 7.42 27.70 6.61
N GLY A 478 6.13 27.78 6.27
CA GLY A 478 5.04 28.03 7.22
C GLY A 478 4.73 29.52 7.51
N GLU A 479 5.34 30.46 6.79
CA GLU A 479 4.99 31.88 6.86
C GLU A 479 3.49 32.08 6.55
N GLY A 480 2.82 32.85 7.40
CA GLY A 480 1.36 33.04 7.35
C GLY A 480 0.56 32.08 8.25
N LEU A 481 1.22 31.10 8.87
CA LEU A 481 0.64 30.24 9.89
C LEU A 481 0.98 30.73 11.30
N MET A 482 0.00 30.70 12.19
CA MET A 482 0.20 30.92 13.63
C MET A 482 -0.19 29.66 14.38
N SER A 483 0.69 29.15 15.24
CA SER A 483 0.45 27.95 16.05
C SER A 483 -0.16 28.28 17.41
N TYR A 484 -1.03 27.39 17.87
CA TYR A 484 -1.68 27.43 19.18
C TYR A 484 -1.48 26.08 19.84
N GLN A 485 -1.00 26.07 21.07
CA GLN A 485 -0.88 24.82 21.82
C GLN A 485 -2.26 24.32 22.24
N ILE A 486 -2.53 23.04 21.99
CA ILE A 486 -3.75 22.36 22.42
C ILE A 486 -3.40 21.23 23.40
N PRO A 487 -4.36 20.76 24.21
CA PRO A 487 -4.11 19.66 25.14
C PRO A 487 -3.59 18.41 24.43
N MET A 488 -2.70 17.68 25.10
CA MET A 488 -2.14 16.44 24.56
C MET A 488 -3.25 15.44 24.24
N GLN A 489 -3.23 14.94 23.01
CA GLN A 489 -4.17 13.94 22.53
C GLN A 489 -3.56 12.55 22.67
N SER A 490 -4.15 11.69 23.50
CA SER A 490 -3.72 10.29 23.60
C SER A 490 -4.29 9.50 22.41
N LEU A 491 -3.58 9.51 21.29
CA LEU A 491 -3.95 8.82 20.05
C LEU A 491 -2.80 7.95 19.57
N THR A 492 -3.15 6.73 19.12
CA THR A 492 -2.21 5.82 18.49
C THR A 492 -2.85 5.21 17.26
N ASP A 493 -2.12 5.18 16.15
CA ASP A 493 -2.60 4.65 14.87
C ASP A 493 -1.52 3.80 14.19
N ARG A 494 -1.95 2.92 13.28
CA ARG A 494 -1.05 2.14 12.40
C ARG A 494 -0.84 2.85 11.05
N LEU A 495 -1.90 3.43 10.51
CA LEU A 495 -1.91 4.33 9.37
C LEU A 495 -2.48 5.68 9.82
N PHE A 496 -1.89 6.79 9.38
CA PHE A 496 -2.32 8.13 9.77
C PHE A 496 -2.06 9.19 8.71
N LEU A 497 -2.75 10.33 8.80
CA LEU A 497 -2.46 11.51 7.98
C LEU A 497 -1.36 12.34 8.63
N LEU A 498 -0.49 12.99 7.84
CA LEU A 498 0.53 13.89 8.38
C LEU A 498 -0.07 15.10 9.13
N SER A 499 0.70 15.69 10.04
CA SER A 499 0.40 16.99 10.67
C SER A 499 0.97 18.14 9.84
N VAL A 500 0.53 19.38 10.13
CA VAL A 500 1.12 20.59 9.52
C VAL A 500 2.62 20.65 9.77
N GLU A 501 3.09 20.35 10.97
CA GLU A 501 4.51 20.36 11.31
C GLU A 501 5.31 19.33 10.49
N GLU A 502 4.77 18.13 10.29
CA GLU A 502 5.41 17.09 9.47
C GLU A 502 5.45 17.49 8.00
N VAL A 503 4.37 18.08 7.47
CA VAL A 503 4.37 18.59 6.09
C VAL A 503 5.39 19.73 5.89
N LEU A 504 5.64 20.53 6.94
CA LEU A 504 6.68 21.56 6.91
C LEU A 504 8.10 20.99 7.05
N ALA A 505 8.23 19.79 7.63
CA ALA A 505 9.52 19.12 7.84
C ALA A 505 9.99 18.36 6.60
N TYR A 506 9.08 17.78 5.81
CA TYR A 506 9.40 16.88 4.70
C TYR A 506 9.01 17.47 3.34
N GLU A 507 9.96 17.57 2.40
CA GLU A 507 9.69 18.10 1.05
C GLU A 507 8.81 17.15 0.23
N GLU A 508 8.91 15.85 0.49
CA GLU A 508 8.17 14.75 -0.13
C GLU A 508 6.64 14.86 0.11
N ALA A 509 6.24 15.59 1.16
CA ALA A 509 4.84 15.92 1.43
C ALA A 509 4.18 16.72 0.29
N TRP A 510 4.97 17.32 -0.61
CA TRP A 510 4.47 18.09 -1.75
C TRP A 510 4.62 17.35 -3.08
N ALA A 511 5.47 16.32 -3.14
CA ALA A 511 5.70 15.48 -4.32
C ALA A 511 4.69 14.32 -4.39
N ALA A 512 3.39 14.62 -4.56
CA ALA A 512 2.34 13.61 -4.61
C ALA A 512 1.89 13.29 -6.05
N GLU A 513 1.65 12.01 -6.31
CA GLU A 513 1.00 11.49 -7.52
C GLU A 513 -0.53 11.40 -7.34
N GLY A 514 -1.27 11.09 -8.42
CA GLY A 514 -2.73 10.86 -8.36
C GLY A 514 -3.58 12.12 -8.22
N ILE A 515 -2.99 13.30 -8.49
CA ILE A 515 -3.65 14.60 -8.38
C ILE A 515 -4.42 14.98 -9.66
N GLY A 516 -5.35 15.94 -9.53
CA GLY A 516 -6.07 16.54 -10.65
C GLY A 516 -7.48 16.02 -10.89
N SER A 517 -7.98 15.13 -10.01
CA SER A 517 -9.40 14.79 -9.97
C SER A 517 -10.18 15.72 -9.04
N SER A 518 -11.51 15.71 -9.15
CA SER A 518 -12.40 16.42 -8.21
C SER A 518 -12.41 15.84 -6.79
N TYR A 519 -11.66 14.76 -6.54
CA TYR A 519 -11.56 14.04 -5.26
C TYR A 519 -10.12 13.91 -4.75
N SER A 520 -9.16 14.52 -5.45
CA SER A 520 -7.72 14.45 -5.14
C SER A 520 -7.00 15.75 -5.54
N ARG A 521 -7.63 16.91 -5.30
CA ARG A 521 -6.99 18.23 -5.53
C ARG A 521 -5.82 18.49 -4.57
N GLY A 522 -5.80 17.75 -3.48
CA GLY A 522 -4.87 17.81 -2.39
C GLY A 522 -5.24 16.72 -1.38
N TYR A 523 -4.76 16.82 -0.15
CA TYR A 523 -5.08 15.82 0.88
C TYR A 523 -5.25 16.44 2.27
N TRP A 524 -6.01 15.73 3.10
CA TRP A 524 -6.28 16.10 4.49
C TRP A 524 -5.07 15.94 5.39
N LEU A 525 -4.94 16.82 6.39
CA LEU A 525 -4.00 16.69 7.50
C LEU A 525 -4.75 16.41 8.81
N ARG A 526 -4.06 15.82 9.78
CA ARG A 526 -4.66 15.56 11.11
C ARG A 526 -4.70 16.79 12.03
N THR A 527 -4.20 17.93 11.57
CA THR A 527 -4.08 19.16 12.36
C THR A 527 -5.34 20.03 12.25
N PRO A 528 -6.04 20.31 13.36
CA PRO A 528 -7.22 21.17 13.35
C PRO A 528 -6.86 22.65 13.14
N ALA A 529 -7.78 23.40 12.54
CA ALA A 529 -7.71 24.86 12.60
C ALA A 529 -8.10 25.35 14.01
N ALA A 530 -7.41 26.38 14.48
CA ALA A 530 -7.62 26.95 15.80
C ALA A 530 -8.99 27.64 15.87
N ALA A 531 -9.88 27.07 16.67
CA ALA A 531 -11.11 27.70 17.12
C ALA A 531 -11.04 27.85 18.65
N LEU A 532 -11.21 29.08 19.14
CA LEU A 532 -11.17 29.38 20.58
C LEU A 532 -12.55 29.76 21.07
N ASN A 533 -12.92 29.28 22.26
CA ASN A 533 -14.12 29.71 22.95
C ASN A 533 -13.98 31.14 23.50
N THR A 534 -15.05 31.66 24.10
CA THR A 534 -15.04 33.00 24.72
C THR A 534 -14.05 33.17 25.87
N GLU A 535 -13.53 32.07 26.42
CA GLU A 535 -12.52 32.02 27.48
C GLU A 535 -11.09 31.79 26.94
N GLY A 536 -10.91 31.75 25.61
CA GLY A 536 -9.61 31.53 24.96
C GLY A 536 -9.13 30.07 24.98
N THR A 537 -10.02 29.12 25.30
CA THR A 537 -9.73 27.68 25.28
C THR A 537 -10.06 27.08 23.92
N PHE A 538 -9.22 26.17 23.43
CA PHE A 538 -9.46 25.45 22.19
C PHE A 538 -10.78 24.67 22.21
N MET A 539 -11.49 24.69 21.08
CA MET A 539 -12.68 23.88 20.82
C MET A 539 -12.56 23.21 19.45
N ASP A 540 -13.14 22.02 19.35
CA ASP A 540 -13.34 21.38 18.05
C ASP A 540 -14.27 22.27 17.20
N GLY A 541 -13.93 22.40 15.93
CA GLY A 541 -14.61 23.26 14.96
C GLY A 541 -14.80 22.58 13.62
N GLU A 542 -15.25 23.33 12.62
CA GLU A 542 -15.60 22.79 11.30
C GLU A 542 -14.43 22.85 10.30
N LEU A 543 -13.26 23.35 10.73
CA LEU A 543 -12.12 23.60 9.86
C LEU A 543 -10.90 22.76 10.24
N VAL A 544 -10.32 22.08 9.26
CA VAL A 544 -9.09 21.28 9.39
C VAL A 544 -8.11 21.66 8.28
N TYR A 545 -6.80 21.51 8.52
CA TYR A 545 -5.80 21.84 7.51
C TYR A 545 -5.75 20.81 6.37
N VAL A 546 -5.49 21.32 5.17
CA VAL A 546 -5.20 20.53 3.97
C VAL A 546 -3.90 20.99 3.34
N VAL A 547 -3.27 20.07 2.61
CA VAL A 547 -2.29 20.41 1.58
C VAL A 547 -3.05 20.59 0.29
N ASP A 548 -3.20 21.84 -0.15
CA ASP A 548 -3.81 22.17 -1.43
C ASP A 548 -2.74 22.15 -2.51
N LEU A 549 -2.62 21.02 -3.22
CA LEU A 549 -1.59 20.80 -4.23
C LEU A 549 -1.87 21.58 -5.53
N GLU A 550 -3.12 21.95 -5.79
CA GLU A 550 -3.49 22.78 -6.94
C GLU A 550 -3.13 24.26 -6.72
N GLN A 551 -3.38 24.78 -5.51
CA GLN A 551 -2.99 26.15 -5.16
C GLN A 551 -1.55 26.25 -4.64
N GLY A 552 -0.93 25.12 -4.30
CA GLY A 552 0.41 25.05 -3.72
C GLY A 552 0.50 25.75 -2.36
N CYS A 553 -0.44 25.50 -1.44
CA CYS A 553 -0.46 26.11 -0.11
C CYS A 553 -1.07 25.23 0.98
N LEU A 554 -0.75 25.56 2.25
CA LEU A 554 -1.43 25.05 3.43
C LEU A 554 -2.55 26.00 3.82
N ARG A 555 -3.77 25.48 3.97
CA ARG A 555 -4.93 26.30 4.38
C ARG A 555 -5.97 25.47 5.13
N PRO A 556 -6.79 26.11 5.98
CA PRO A 556 -7.94 25.45 6.58
C PRO A 556 -9.05 25.21 5.53
N MET A 557 -9.74 24.09 5.67
CA MET A 557 -10.87 23.69 4.85
C MET A 557 -11.99 23.11 5.70
N ASP A 558 -13.21 23.31 5.24
CA ASP A 558 -14.41 22.73 5.85
C ASP A 558 -14.38 21.20 5.78
N VAL A 559 -14.59 20.55 6.93
CA VAL A 559 -14.52 19.08 7.11
C VAL A 559 -15.51 18.31 6.25
N SER A 560 -16.60 18.96 5.80
CA SER A 560 -17.62 18.37 4.94
C SER A 560 -17.21 18.32 3.46
N ARG A 561 -16.08 18.94 3.09
CA ARG A 561 -15.62 18.96 1.70
C ARG A 561 -15.16 17.58 1.28
N THR A 562 -15.30 17.30 0.00
CA THR A 562 -14.98 16.00 -0.60
C THR A 562 -13.89 16.11 -1.66
N GLU A 563 -13.34 17.30 -1.85
CA GLU A 563 -12.43 17.63 -2.96
C GLU A 563 -10.98 17.18 -2.69
N PHE A 564 -10.68 16.84 -1.44
CA PHE A 564 -9.37 16.44 -0.95
C PHE A 564 -9.39 14.94 -0.65
N GLY A 565 -8.31 14.28 -1.05
CA GLY A 565 -8.11 12.87 -0.85
C GLY A 565 -7.39 12.55 0.47
N ILE A 566 -6.91 11.31 0.55
CA ILE A 566 -6.27 10.71 1.70
C ILE A 566 -4.82 10.41 1.30
N ARG A 567 -3.85 10.89 2.08
CA ARG A 567 -2.44 10.56 1.87
C ARG A 567 -1.89 9.91 3.14
N PRO A 568 -1.99 8.58 3.26
CA PRO A 568 -1.59 7.88 4.47
C PRO A 568 -0.08 7.83 4.64
N ALA A 569 0.33 7.80 5.89
CA ALA A 569 1.67 7.47 6.34
C ALA A 569 1.61 6.37 7.39
N PHE A 570 2.71 5.65 7.58
CA PHE A 570 2.89 4.69 8.67
C PHE A 570 4.34 4.61 9.09
N CYS A 571 4.58 3.96 10.22
CA CYS A 571 5.91 3.75 10.75
C CYS A 571 6.27 2.26 10.73
N LEU A 572 7.55 1.96 10.51
CA LEU A 572 8.12 0.63 10.74
C LEU A 572 9.23 0.71 11.78
N PRO A 573 9.41 -0.32 12.62
CA PRO A 573 10.52 -0.36 13.55
C PRO A 573 11.85 -0.30 12.78
N GLN A 574 12.79 0.49 13.31
CA GLN A 574 14.16 0.53 12.84
C GLN A 574 14.99 -0.52 13.60
N GLY A 575 15.63 -1.44 12.85
CA GLY A 575 16.45 -2.55 13.39
C GLY A 575 17.84 -2.18 13.91
#